data_AF-A0A525W474-F1
#
_entry.id   AF-A0A525W474-F1
#
_cell.length_a   1.000
_cell.length_b   1.000
_cell.length_c   1.000
_cell.angle_alpha   90.00
_cell.angle_beta   90.00
_cell.angle_gamma   90.00
#
_symmetry.space_group_name_H-M   'P 1'
#
loop_
_entity.id
_entity.type
_entity.pdbx_description
1 polymer ?
#
loop_
_entity_poly.entity_id
_entity_poly.type
_entity_poly.pdbx_seq_one_letter_code
_entity_poly.pdbx_strand_id
1 'polypeptide(L)'
;MRRSPVEVVKRYVLLDQKGARLDAPSFDTVVPYIEWKEEPAWGRVVIIQDTTVPEDYRKWEILNNLEVIIPVTFHVRGAVYLETATFVPEDTTEEVRFHVKVVGNYWRIIAPVIPPHVGLKRMVNFAREAEAHEQDATQRIVLAALIDSLRKAK
;
A
#
# COMPACT_ATOMS: atom_id res chain seq x y z
N MET A 1 -10.49 -21.54 -8.91
CA MET A 1 -9.04 -21.85 -8.97
C MET A 1 -8.38 -21.29 -7.72
N ARG A 2 -7.58 -22.08 -6.98
CA ARG A 2 -6.85 -21.62 -5.80
C ARG A 2 -5.70 -20.72 -6.29
N ARG A 3 -5.64 -19.45 -5.88
CA ARG A 3 -4.57 -18.52 -6.28
C ARG A 3 -3.22 -19.05 -5.78
N SER A 4 -2.17 -18.87 -6.56
CA SER A 4 -0.79 -19.08 -6.11
C SER A 4 -0.39 -18.02 -5.07
N PRO A 5 0.62 -18.27 -4.22
CA PRO A 5 1.07 -17.29 -3.22
C PRO A 5 1.52 -15.96 -3.85
N VAL A 6 2.15 -15.99 -5.03
CA VAL A 6 2.55 -14.77 -5.76
C VAL A 6 1.37 -13.98 -6.30
N GLU A 7 0.31 -14.66 -6.77
CA GLU A 7 -0.92 -13.98 -7.21
C GLU A 7 -1.61 -13.28 -6.04
N VAL A 8 -1.55 -13.86 -4.83
CA VAL A 8 -2.06 -13.22 -3.61
C VAL A 8 -1.31 -11.92 -3.33
N VAL A 9 0.02 -11.96 -3.29
CA VAL A 9 0.87 -10.78 -3.06
C VAL A 9 0.66 -9.72 -4.14
N LYS A 10 0.70 -10.10 -5.42
CA LYS A 10 0.46 -9.17 -6.54
C LYS A 10 -0.88 -8.46 -6.43
N ARG A 11 -1.93 -9.20 -6.07
CA ARG A 11 -3.28 -8.63 -6.00
C ARG A 11 -3.44 -7.72 -4.79
N TYR A 12 -2.89 -8.10 -3.64
CA TYR A 12 -2.84 -7.24 -2.45
C TYR A 12 -2.14 -5.91 -2.75
N VAL A 13 -0.91 -5.98 -3.27
CA VAL A 13 -0.09 -4.79 -3.60
C VAL A 13 -0.79 -3.91 -4.65
N LEU A 14 -1.40 -4.50 -5.67
CA LEU A 14 -2.13 -3.74 -6.68
C LEU A 14 -3.35 -3.00 -6.11
N LEU A 15 -4.05 -3.61 -5.14
CA LEU A 15 -5.17 -2.97 -4.46
C LEU A 15 -4.69 -1.84 -3.55
N ASP A 16 -3.60 -2.05 -2.82
CA ASP A 16 -2.97 -1.02 -1.98
C ASP A 16 -2.52 0.18 -2.83
N GLN A 17 -1.84 -0.07 -3.95
CA GLN A 17 -1.45 0.97 -4.91
C GLN A 17 -2.65 1.78 -5.43
N LYS A 18 -3.82 1.15 -5.54
CA LYS A 18 -5.09 1.79 -5.94
C LYS A 18 -5.82 2.47 -4.78
N GLY A 19 -5.24 2.46 -3.58
CA GLY A 19 -5.75 3.15 -2.41
C GLY A 19 -6.86 2.38 -1.69
N ALA A 20 -6.90 1.04 -1.79
CA ALA A 20 -7.88 0.21 -1.08
C ALA A 20 -7.72 0.24 0.45
N ARG A 21 -6.66 0.87 0.96
CA ARG A 21 -6.36 1.02 2.38
C ARG A 21 -6.41 2.49 2.83
N LEU A 22 -6.93 3.40 1.99
CA LEU A 22 -7.06 4.82 2.32
C LEU A 22 -8.35 5.16 3.06
N ASP A 23 -9.40 4.36 2.88
CA ASP A 23 -10.68 4.52 3.58
C ASP A 23 -11.18 3.16 4.09
N ALA A 24 -11.94 3.16 5.18
CA ALA A 24 -12.45 1.95 5.80
C ALA A 24 -13.34 1.10 4.87
N PRO A 25 -14.25 1.68 4.05
CA PRO A 25 -15.09 0.87 3.15
C PRO A 25 -14.31 0.08 2.10
N SER A 26 -13.18 0.59 1.62
CA SER A 26 -12.37 -0.12 0.61
C SER A 26 -11.46 -1.20 1.19
N PHE A 27 -11.22 -1.21 2.50
CA PHE A 27 -10.36 -2.19 3.18
C PHE A 27 -10.87 -3.63 3.03
N ASP A 28 -12.18 -3.84 3.00
CA ASP A 28 -12.80 -5.16 2.79
C ASP A 28 -12.34 -5.84 1.50
N THR A 29 -11.86 -5.06 0.53
CA THR A 29 -11.34 -5.60 -0.73
C THR A 29 -9.98 -6.29 -0.58
N VAL A 30 -9.19 -5.94 0.44
CA VAL A 30 -7.89 -6.57 0.72
C VAL A 30 -7.98 -7.76 1.68
N VAL A 31 -9.03 -7.83 2.51
CA VAL A 31 -9.28 -8.90 3.50
C VAL A 31 -9.10 -10.32 2.94
N PRO A 32 -9.52 -10.67 1.71
CA PRO A 32 -9.31 -12.01 1.17
C PRO A 32 -7.85 -12.43 0.96
N TYR A 33 -6.90 -11.49 1.00
CA TYR A 33 -5.48 -11.70 0.70
C TYR A 33 -4.60 -11.70 1.95
N ILE A 34 -5.13 -11.29 3.09
CA ILE A 34 -4.41 -11.04 4.34
C ILE A 34 -5.00 -11.87 5.47
N GLU A 35 -4.24 -12.07 6.54
CA GLU A 35 -4.73 -12.78 7.73
C GLU A 35 -5.02 -11.88 8.92
N TRP A 36 -4.43 -10.68 8.97
CA TRP A 36 -4.81 -9.72 10.00
C TRP A 36 -6.22 -9.19 9.78
N LYS A 37 -6.92 -8.91 10.88
CA LYS A 37 -8.35 -8.54 10.87
C LYS A 37 -8.58 -7.03 10.87
N GLU A 38 -7.59 -6.28 11.34
CA GLU A 38 -7.70 -4.85 11.58
C GLU A 38 -6.52 -4.13 10.97
N GLU A 39 -6.81 -3.01 10.33
CA GLU A 39 -5.81 -2.10 9.79
C GLU A 39 -5.22 -1.26 10.93
N PRO A 40 -3.89 -1.30 11.17
CA PRO A 40 -3.28 -0.45 12.19
C PRO A 40 -3.50 1.03 11.90
N ALA A 41 -3.51 1.85 12.95
CA ALA A 41 -3.50 3.30 12.79
C ALA A 41 -2.12 3.75 12.28
N TRP A 42 -2.04 4.11 11.00
CA TRP A 42 -0.82 4.62 10.39
C TRP A 42 -0.77 6.14 10.47
N GLY A 43 0.36 6.69 10.92
CA GLY A 43 0.63 8.13 10.84
C GLY A 43 1.02 8.61 9.43
N ARG A 44 1.32 7.68 8.52
CA ARG A 44 1.80 8.00 7.16
C ARG A 44 1.31 7.01 6.10
N VAL A 45 1.24 7.50 4.87
CA VAL A 45 1.03 6.72 3.64
C VAL A 45 2.29 6.81 2.79
N VAL A 46 2.83 5.66 2.38
CA VAL A 46 4.00 5.60 1.49
C VAL A 46 3.52 5.83 0.06
N ILE A 47 4.19 6.73 -0.66
CA ILE A 47 3.88 7.06 -2.03
C ILE A 47 4.83 6.32 -2.94
N ILE A 48 4.28 5.52 -3.84
CA ILE A 48 5.05 4.68 -4.76
C ILE A 48 4.82 5.09 -6.21
N GLN A 49 5.87 4.94 -7.01
CA GLN A 49 5.82 5.03 -8.46
C GLN A 49 5.26 3.71 -9.04
N ASP A 50 5.90 2.61 -8.67
CA ASP A 50 5.54 1.27 -9.12
C ASP A 50 6.01 0.22 -8.10
N THR A 51 5.70 -1.05 -8.39
CA THR A 51 6.06 -2.18 -7.55
C THR A 51 6.41 -3.39 -8.40
N THR A 52 7.43 -4.11 -7.98
CA THR A 52 7.88 -5.36 -8.60
C THR A 52 7.64 -6.53 -7.65
N VAL A 53 6.85 -7.51 -8.11
CA VAL A 53 6.66 -8.79 -7.41
C VAL A 53 7.29 -9.88 -8.28
N PRO A 54 8.35 -10.57 -7.82
CA PRO A 54 9.07 -11.55 -8.62
C PRO A 54 8.23 -12.80 -8.84
N GLU A 55 8.04 -13.18 -10.10
CA GLU A 55 7.38 -14.44 -10.47
C GLU A 55 8.31 -15.66 -10.40
N ASP A 56 9.62 -15.43 -10.55
CA ASP A 56 10.63 -16.48 -10.47
C ASP A 56 10.76 -16.97 -9.01
N TYR A 57 10.31 -18.21 -8.76
CA TYR A 57 10.35 -18.83 -7.44
C TYR A 57 11.77 -18.97 -6.88
N ARG A 58 12.81 -18.88 -7.71
CA ARG A 58 14.21 -18.89 -7.26
C ARG A 58 14.58 -17.65 -6.44
N LYS A 59 13.79 -16.58 -6.56
CA LYS A 59 13.93 -15.36 -5.75
C LYS A 59 13.17 -15.44 -4.44
N TRP A 60 12.36 -16.49 -4.23
CA TRP A 60 11.58 -16.67 -3.02
C TRP A 60 12.37 -17.49 -2.01
N GLU A 61 12.04 -17.27 -0.75
CA GLU A 61 12.51 -18.12 0.34
C GLU A 61 11.39 -19.12 0.69
N ILE A 62 11.57 -20.37 0.26
CA ILE A 62 10.60 -21.45 0.46
C ILE A 62 10.83 -22.05 1.84
N LEU A 63 9.89 -21.84 2.76
CA LEU A 63 9.98 -22.38 4.11
C LEU A 63 9.49 -23.84 4.15
N ASN A 64 8.36 -24.11 3.50
CA ASN A 64 7.82 -25.46 3.28
C ASN A 64 6.74 -25.42 2.18
N ASN A 65 6.02 -26.52 1.97
CA ASN A 65 4.96 -26.63 0.96
C ASN A 65 3.70 -25.78 1.23
N LEU A 66 3.58 -25.19 2.43
CA LEU A 66 2.46 -24.38 2.88
C LEU A 66 2.86 -22.95 3.24
N GLU A 67 4.14 -22.59 3.12
CA GLU A 67 4.70 -21.31 3.55
C GLU A 67 5.86 -20.84 2.68
N VAL A 68 5.83 -19.57 2.29
CA VAL A 68 6.85 -18.95 1.45
C VAL A 68 7.02 -17.47 1.81
N ILE A 69 8.22 -16.96 1.65
CA ILE A 69 8.53 -15.53 1.75
C ILE A 69 8.83 -14.99 0.34
N ILE A 70 8.07 -13.98 -0.07
CA ILE A 70 8.17 -13.34 -1.39
C ILE A 70 8.69 -11.90 -1.20
N PRO A 71 9.89 -11.56 -1.71
CA PRO A 71 10.40 -10.19 -1.65
C PRO A 71 9.68 -9.32 -2.68
N VAL A 72 9.10 -8.20 -2.25
CA VAL A 72 8.45 -7.20 -3.10
C VAL A 72 9.28 -5.93 -3.05
N THR A 73 9.55 -5.37 -4.21
CA THR A 73 10.33 -4.15 -4.36
C THR A 73 9.42 -2.99 -4.72
N PHE A 74 9.35 -1.97 -3.86
CA PHE A 74 8.63 -0.73 -4.09
C PHE A 74 9.58 0.38 -4.53
N HIS A 75 9.25 1.09 -5.61
CA HIS A 75 9.93 2.33 -5.96
C HIS A 75 9.21 3.49 -5.30
N VAL A 76 9.76 3.98 -4.19
CA VAL A 76 9.17 4.98 -3.31
C VAL A 76 9.51 6.38 -3.83
N ARG A 77 8.54 7.30 -3.74
CA ARG A 77 8.66 8.73 -4.07
C ARG A 77 8.57 9.63 -2.85
N GLY A 78 8.22 9.08 -1.69
CA GLY A 78 8.12 9.79 -0.44
C GLY A 78 7.01 9.24 0.44
N ALA A 79 6.65 10.00 1.46
CA ALA A 79 5.53 9.67 2.34
C ALA A 79 4.66 10.90 2.62
N VAL A 80 3.34 10.68 2.72
CA VAL A 80 2.39 11.68 3.23
C VAL A 80 2.18 11.41 4.71
N TYR A 81 2.47 12.39 5.55
CA TYR A 81 2.14 12.37 6.98
C TYR A 81 0.74 12.90 7.17
N LEU A 82 -0.15 12.07 7.74
CA LEU A 82 -1.59 12.34 7.77
C LEU A 82 -1.97 13.42 8.78
N GLU A 83 -1.25 13.50 9.90
CA GLU A 83 -1.49 14.50 10.95
C GLU A 83 -1.28 15.94 10.45
N THR A 84 -0.25 16.14 9.62
CA THR A 84 0.13 17.47 9.11
C THR A 84 -0.24 17.66 7.64
N ALA A 85 -0.86 16.66 7.01
CA ALA A 85 -1.12 16.61 5.57
C ALA A 85 0.11 17.07 4.75
N THR A 86 1.30 16.59 5.12
CA THR A 86 2.58 17.01 4.50
C THR A 86 3.18 15.86 3.72
N PHE A 87 3.55 16.13 2.46
CA PHE A 87 4.33 15.20 1.65
C PHE A 87 5.82 15.50 1.81
N VAL A 88 6.58 14.47 2.21
CA VAL A 88 8.04 14.49 2.29
C VAL A 88 8.57 13.62 1.14
N PRO A 89 9.18 14.22 0.11
CA PRO A 89 9.76 13.48 -1.00
C PRO A 89 10.95 12.63 -0.56
N GLU A 90 11.05 11.43 -1.12
CA GLU A 90 12.17 10.51 -0.94
C GLU A 90 12.24 9.61 -2.17
N ASP A 91 13.37 9.60 -2.86
CA ASP A 91 13.57 8.71 -4.01
C ASP A 91 14.41 7.51 -3.59
N THR A 92 13.73 6.40 -3.28
CA THR A 92 14.37 5.19 -2.75
C THR A 92 13.67 3.93 -3.21
N THR A 93 14.35 2.81 -3.01
CA THR A 93 13.80 1.48 -3.23
C THR A 93 13.65 0.78 -1.89
N GLU A 94 12.43 0.33 -1.60
CA GLU A 94 12.11 -0.43 -0.39
C GLU A 94 11.86 -1.90 -0.76
N GLU A 95 12.55 -2.85 -0.10
CA GLU A 95 12.22 -4.28 -0.19
C GLU A 95 11.41 -4.71 1.03
N VAL A 96 10.23 -5.28 0.80
CA VAL A 96 9.38 -5.89 1.83
C VAL A 96 9.25 -7.38 1.56
N ARG A 97 9.59 -8.20 2.55
CA ARG A 97 9.54 -9.66 2.45
C ARG A 97 8.21 -10.18 3.00
N PHE A 98 7.22 -10.38 2.13
CA PHE A 98 5.91 -10.87 2.54
C PHE A 98 5.93 -12.37 2.83
N HIS A 99 5.62 -12.73 4.06
CA HIS A 99 5.38 -14.11 4.48
C HIS A 99 3.95 -14.49 4.13
N VAL A 100 3.81 -15.48 3.26
CA VAL A 100 2.54 -16.01 2.77
C VAL A 100 2.39 -17.45 3.26
N LYS A 101 1.23 -17.75 3.84
CA LYS A 101 0.92 -19.06 4.41
C LYS A 101 -0.44 -19.56 3.94
N VAL A 102 -0.59 -20.87 3.84
CA VAL A 102 -1.89 -21.51 3.68
C VAL A 102 -2.69 -21.40 4.99
N VAL A 103 -3.80 -20.68 4.95
CA VAL A 103 -4.79 -20.59 6.03
C VAL A 103 -6.11 -21.19 5.54
N GLY A 104 -6.55 -22.28 6.17
CA GLY A 104 -7.62 -23.11 5.64
C GLY A 104 -7.30 -23.58 4.21
N ASN A 105 -8.13 -23.16 3.24
CA ASN A 105 -7.98 -23.52 1.84
C ASN A 105 -7.39 -22.40 0.96
N TYR A 106 -6.85 -21.33 1.54
CA TYR A 106 -6.37 -20.17 0.78
C TYR A 106 -4.96 -19.76 1.20
N TRP A 107 -4.18 -19.26 0.24
CA TRP A 107 -2.93 -18.54 0.56
C TRP A 107 -3.29 -17.14 1.07
N ARG A 108 -2.62 -16.70 2.13
CA ARG A 108 -2.80 -15.39 2.74
C ARG A 108 -1.48 -14.82 3.21
N ILE A 109 -1.34 -13.50 3.14
CA ILE A 109 -0.23 -12.77 3.71
C ILE A 109 -0.43 -12.71 5.23
N ILE A 110 0.53 -13.21 5.99
CA ILE A 110 0.49 -13.22 7.46
C ILE A 110 1.43 -12.17 8.07
N ALA A 111 2.44 -11.72 7.32
CA ALA A 111 3.38 -10.68 7.72
C ALA A 111 4.15 -10.13 6.50
N PRO A 112 4.81 -8.96 6.61
CA PRO A 112 4.60 -7.96 7.64
C PRO A 112 3.30 -7.18 7.40
N VAL A 113 2.84 -6.51 8.46
CA VAL A 113 1.79 -5.49 8.35
C VAL A 113 2.51 -4.15 8.14
N ILE A 114 2.34 -3.53 6.98
CA ILE A 114 3.06 -2.32 6.53
C ILE A 114 2.10 -1.14 6.33
N PRO A 115 2.55 0.12 6.39
CA PRO A 115 1.70 1.26 6.02
C PRO A 115 1.15 1.12 4.59
N PRO A 116 0.07 1.84 4.23
CA PRO A 116 -0.45 1.83 2.86
C PRO A 116 0.60 2.32 1.87
N HIS A 117 0.79 1.58 0.78
CA HIS A 117 1.67 1.92 -0.34
C HIS A 117 0.83 2.30 -1.54
N VAL A 118 0.67 3.61 -1.75
CA VAL A 118 -0.32 4.16 -2.68
C VAL A 118 0.37 4.82 -3.87
N GLY A 119 -0.18 4.62 -5.07
CA GLY A 119 0.31 5.29 -6.27
C GLY A 119 0.13 6.81 -6.20
N LEU A 120 1.12 7.57 -6.66
CA LEU A 120 1.10 9.05 -6.63
C LEU A 120 -0.21 9.65 -7.16
N LYS A 121 -0.69 9.17 -8.32
CA LYS A 121 -1.95 9.65 -8.92
C LYS A 121 -3.16 9.39 -8.02
N ARG A 122 -3.22 8.25 -7.34
CA ARG A 122 -4.33 7.92 -6.44
C ARG A 122 -4.30 8.82 -5.21
N MET A 123 -3.12 9.06 -4.63
CA MET A 123 -2.98 9.96 -3.49
C MET A 123 -3.39 11.40 -3.83
N VAL A 124 -3.01 11.91 -5.00
CA VAL A 124 -3.47 13.23 -5.48
C VAL A 124 -4.99 13.30 -5.57
N ASN A 125 -5.64 12.26 -6.10
CA ASN A 125 -7.10 12.23 -6.20
C ASN A 125 -7.76 12.19 -4.83
N PHE A 126 -7.24 11.37 -3.91
CA PHE A 126 -7.74 11.30 -2.54
C PHE A 126 -7.63 12.66 -1.83
N ALA A 127 -6.50 13.34 -1.94
CA ALA A 127 -6.31 14.67 -1.35
C ALA A 127 -7.27 15.72 -1.96
N ARG A 128 -7.55 15.66 -3.27
CA ARG A 128 -8.54 16.53 -3.93
C ARG A 128 -9.96 16.25 -3.46
N GLU A 129 -10.31 14.98 -3.29
CA GLU A 129 -11.61 14.58 -2.74
C GLU A 129 -11.77 15.11 -1.32
N ALA A 130 -10.75 14.99 -0.47
CA ALA A 130 -10.75 15.56 0.87
C ALA A 130 -10.89 17.09 0.86
N GLU A 131 -10.11 17.79 0.02
CA GLU A 131 -10.16 19.25 -0.13
C GLU A 131 -11.56 19.75 -0.51
N ALA A 132 -12.24 19.04 -1.42
CA ALA A 132 -13.56 19.40 -1.91
C ALA A 132 -14.67 19.27 -0.84
N HIS A 133 -14.50 18.35 0.13
CA HIS A 133 -15.46 18.13 1.21
C HIS A 133 -15.12 18.90 2.49
N GLU A 134 -13.93 19.52 2.55
CA GLU A 134 -13.48 20.29 3.72
C GLU A 134 -14.17 21.67 3.79
N GLN A 135 -14.72 21.97 4.97
CA GLN A 135 -15.45 23.20 5.24
C GLN A 135 -14.52 24.27 5.82
N ASP A 136 -13.49 23.87 6.57
CA ASP A 136 -12.51 24.76 7.16
C ASP A 136 -11.55 25.32 6.10
N ALA A 137 -11.49 26.66 6.01
CA ALA A 137 -10.68 27.33 5.01
C ALA A 137 -9.17 27.11 5.21
N THR A 138 -8.72 27.01 6.45
CA THR A 138 -7.31 26.75 6.78
C THR A 138 -6.91 25.34 6.39
N GLN A 139 -7.75 24.34 6.69
CA GLN A 139 -7.50 22.95 6.30
C GLN A 139 -7.51 22.77 4.77
N ARG A 140 -8.40 23.46 4.05
CA ARG A 140 -8.35 23.46 2.57
C ARG A 140 -7.03 23.99 2.01
N ILE A 141 -6.47 25.05 2.60
CA ILE A 141 -5.17 25.59 2.17
C ILE A 141 -4.06 24.54 2.38
N VAL A 142 -4.09 23.82 3.51
CA VAL A 142 -3.13 22.74 3.79
C VAL A 142 -3.26 21.62 2.74
N LEU A 143 -4.48 21.17 2.45
CA LEU A 143 -4.73 20.13 1.45
C LEU A 143 -4.34 20.58 0.03
N ALA A 144 -4.58 21.84 -0.33
CA ALA A 144 -4.12 22.42 -1.60
C ALA A 144 -2.59 22.38 -1.71
N ALA A 145 -1.88 22.76 -0.64
CA ALA A 145 -0.42 22.70 -0.58
C ALA A 145 0.11 21.25 -0.71
N LEU A 146 -0.56 20.29 -0.07
CA LEU A 146 -0.26 18.86 -0.22
C LEU A 146 -0.40 18.41 -1.68
N ILE A 147 -1.53 18.74 -2.31
CA ILE A 147 -1.83 18.39 -3.70
C ILE A 147 -0.75 18.95 -4.64
N ASP A 148 -0.32 20.19 -4.43
CA ASP A 148 0.73 20.82 -5.22
C ASP A 148 2.09 20.16 -5.00
N SER A 149 2.42 19.80 -3.75
CA SER A 149 3.65 19.07 -3.42
C SER A 149 3.69 17.70 -4.13
N LEU A 150 2.60 16.92 -4.05
CA LEU A 150 2.48 15.63 -4.72
C LEU A 150 2.58 15.76 -6.25
N ARG A 151 2.00 16.80 -6.86
CA ARG A 151 2.08 17.00 -8.31
C ARG A 151 3.50 17.29 -8.81
N LYS A 152 4.36 17.86 -7.97
CA LYS A 152 5.76 18.16 -8.29
C LYS A 152 6.66 16.92 -8.21
N ALA A 153 6.19 15.85 -7.57
CA ALA A 153 6.91 14.58 -7.43
C ALA A 153 6.77 13.64 -8.63
N LYS A 154 6.24 14.14 -9.76
CA LYS A 154 6.06 13.37 -11.00
C LYS A 154 7.35 13.11 -11.75
#